data_AF-A0A9X3C020-F1
#
_entry.id   AF-A0A9X3C020-F1
#
_cell.length_a   1.000
_cell.length_b   1.000
_cell.length_c   1.000
_cell.angle_alpha   90.00
_cell.angle_beta   90.00
_cell.angle_gamma   90.00
#
_symmetry.space_group_name_H-M   'P 1'
#
loop_
_entity.id
_entity.type
_entity.pdbx_description
1 polymer ?
#
loop_
_entity_poly.entity_id
_entity_poly.type
_entity_poly.pdbx_seq_one_letter_code
_entity_poly.pdbx_strand_id
1 'polypeptide(L)'
;MGTGEVQAAVTALRAAHDALAALSVDALTAPELLAVLDDLETLTCQLPVQGHRLLTRLQAETTPNVLGAKSWRDVLAIRWRISPSEAGRRLEEAALLASRQTLIGAPLDPVLPCTAIAQSHGVINREHVHVLAKAMSRIPPAV
;
A
#
# COMPACT_ATOMS: atom_id res chain seq x y z
N MET A 1 -3.93 12.95 -15.53
CA MET A 1 -4.96 12.27 -14.71
C MET A 1 -5.52 13.29 -13.75
N GLY A 2 -6.77 13.71 -13.95
CA GLY A 2 -7.42 14.67 -13.05
C GLY A 2 -7.86 13.98 -11.76
N THR A 3 -7.91 14.71 -10.64
CA THR A 3 -8.40 14.21 -9.34
C THR A 3 -9.73 13.44 -9.45
N GLY A 4 -10.57 13.78 -10.44
CA GLY A 4 -11.83 13.09 -10.74
C GLY A 4 -11.69 11.62 -11.15
N GLU A 5 -10.66 11.24 -11.92
CA GLU A 5 -10.47 9.85 -12.37
C GLU A 5 -10.09 8.93 -11.20
N VAL A 6 -9.14 9.39 -10.36
CA VAL A 6 -8.73 8.66 -9.16
C VAL A 6 -9.90 8.52 -8.20
N GLN A 7 -10.67 9.59 -7.97
CA GLN A 7 -11.83 9.54 -7.09
C GLN A 7 -12.92 8.59 -7.62
N ALA A 8 -13.17 8.60 -8.94
CA ALA A 8 -14.12 7.68 -9.57
C ALA A 8 -13.70 6.22 -9.39
N ALA A 9 -12.41 5.90 -9.58
CA ALA A 9 -11.88 4.55 -9.37
C ALA A 9 -12.03 4.10 -7.90
N VAL A 10 -11.74 4.97 -6.92
CA VAL A 10 -11.93 4.63 -5.50
C VAL A 10 -13.42 4.48 -5.16
N THR A 11 -14.31 5.26 -5.78
CA THR A 11 -15.76 5.07 -5.64
C THR A 11 -16.21 3.72 -6.21
N ALA A 12 -15.69 3.31 -7.37
CA ALA A 12 -15.99 1.99 -7.94
C ALA A 12 -15.50 0.85 -7.05
N LEU A 13 -14.30 0.96 -6.46
CA LEU A 13 -13.80 -0.03 -5.49
C LEU A 13 -14.72 -0.17 -4.27
N ARG A 14 -15.20 0.96 -3.72
CA ARG A 14 -16.17 0.93 -2.60
C ARG A 14 -17.50 0.29 -3.01
N ALA A 15 -18.02 0.63 -4.18
CA ALA A 15 -19.26 0.04 -4.69
C ALA A 15 -19.14 -1.48 -4.91
N ALA A 16 -17.99 -1.95 -5.41
CA ALA A 16 -17.72 -3.39 -5.57
C ALA A 16 -17.67 -4.11 -4.22
N HIS A 17 -17.07 -3.49 -3.20
CA HIS A 17 -17.08 -4.01 -1.83
C HIS A 17 -18.51 -4.11 -1.28
N ASP A 18 -19.31 -3.04 -1.41
CA ASP A 18 -20.70 -3.02 -0.95
C ASP A 18 -21.55 -4.09 -1.66
N ALA A 19 -21.33 -4.28 -2.97
CA ALA A 19 -21.99 -5.33 -3.74
C ALA A 19 -21.62 -6.74 -3.24
N LEU A 20 -20.33 -7.01 -2.98
CA LEU A 20 -19.88 -8.29 -2.41
C LEU A 20 -20.49 -8.53 -1.03
N ALA A 21 -20.52 -7.50 -0.17
CA ALA A 21 -21.08 -7.58 1.18
C ALA A 21 -22.60 -7.84 1.21
N ALA A 22 -23.32 -7.53 0.12
CA ALA A 22 -24.75 -7.77 0.00
C ALA A 22 -25.12 -9.19 -0.48
N LEU A 23 -24.15 -9.98 -0.95
CA LEU A 23 -24.38 -11.35 -1.43
C LEU A 23 -24.37 -12.35 -0.26
N SER A 24 -25.26 -13.35 -0.28
CA SER A 24 -25.14 -14.51 0.60
C SER A 24 -24.07 -15.46 0.08
N VAL A 25 -23.26 -16.00 1.00
CA VAL A 25 -22.24 -17.01 0.73
C VAL A 25 -22.73 -18.44 1.00
N ASP A 26 -23.98 -18.60 1.44
CA ASP A 26 -24.50 -19.89 1.94
C ASP A 26 -24.60 -20.97 0.85
N ALA A 27 -24.75 -20.54 -0.41
CA ALA A 27 -24.83 -21.43 -1.56
C ALA A 27 -23.46 -21.79 -2.14
N LEU A 28 -22.37 -21.16 -1.67
CA LEU A 28 -21.03 -21.40 -2.18
C LEU A 28 -20.49 -22.73 -1.64
N THR A 29 -19.91 -23.50 -2.54
CA THR A 29 -19.15 -24.70 -2.21
C THR A 29 -17.77 -24.34 -1.65
N ALA A 30 -17.11 -25.28 -0.97
CA ALA A 30 -15.78 -25.04 -0.43
C ALA A 30 -14.73 -24.57 -1.48
N PRO A 31 -14.68 -25.14 -2.72
CA PRO A 31 -13.79 -24.64 -3.76
C PRO A 31 -14.11 -23.20 -4.20
N GLU A 32 -15.40 -22.84 -4.28
CA GLU A 32 -15.81 -21.47 -4.64
C GLU A 32 -15.45 -20.47 -3.53
N LEU A 33 -15.64 -20.85 -2.27
CA LEU A 33 -15.21 -20.06 -1.12
C LEU A 33 -13.70 -19.83 -1.14
N LEU A 34 -12.90 -20.86 -1.41
CA LEU A 34 -11.44 -20.73 -1.51
C LEU A 34 -11.03 -19.79 -2.65
N ALA A 35 -11.64 -19.94 -3.84
CA ALA A 35 -11.35 -19.05 -4.96
C ALA A 35 -11.63 -17.58 -4.64
N VAL A 36 -12.76 -17.29 -3.98
CA VAL A 36 -13.09 -15.92 -3.54
C VAL A 36 -12.12 -15.41 -2.48
N LEU A 37 -11.69 -16.26 -1.54
CA LEU A 37 -10.70 -15.89 -0.52
C LEU A 37 -9.33 -15.59 -1.14
N ASP A 38 -8.90 -16.36 -2.14
CA ASP A 38 -7.65 -16.15 -2.86
C ASP A 38 -7.64 -14.82 -3.64
N ASP A 39 -8.77 -14.48 -4.28
CA ASP A 39 -8.95 -13.19 -4.97
C ASP A 39 -8.93 -12.02 -3.97
N LEU A 40 -9.58 -12.17 -2.82
CA LEU A 40 -9.58 -11.15 -1.76
C LEU A 40 -8.19 -10.96 -1.14
N GLU A 41 -7.43 -12.03 -0.95
CA GLU A 41 -6.04 -11.96 -0.47
C GLU A 41 -5.15 -11.26 -1.50
N THR A 42 -5.31 -11.58 -2.79
CA THR A 42 -4.60 -10.93 -3.90
C THR A 42 -4.85 -9.42 -3.89
N LEU A 43 -6.12 -9.00 -3.77
CA LEU A 43 -6.48 -7.58 -3.67
C LEU A 43 -5.91 -6.92 -2.40
N THR A 44 -5.93 -7.64 -1.27
CA THR A 44 -5.37 -7.15 0.00
C THR A 44 -3.87 -6.95 -0.09
N CYS A 45 -3.16 -7.79 -0.85
CA CYS A 45 -1.74 -7.63 -1.14
C CYS A 45 -1.44 -6.43 -2.05
N GLN A 46 -2.30 -6.17 -3.04
CA GLN A 46 -2.12 -5.09 -4.03
C GLN A 46 -2.52 -3.70 -3.51
N LEU A 47 -3.55 -3.59 -2.67
CA LEU A 47 -4.07 -2.31 -2.17
C LEU A 47 -3.00 -1.41 -1.50
N PRO A 48 -2.08 -1.92 -0.66
CA PRO A 48 -0.98 -1.14 -0.10
C PRO A 48 -0.16 -0.38 -1.15
N VAL A 49 0.06 -0.96 -2.34
CA VAL A 49 0.84 -0.33 -3.42
C VAL A 49 0.26 1.02 -3.83
N GLN A 50 -1.07 1.12 -3.93
CA GLN A 50 -1.72 2.40 -4.25
C GLN A 50 -1.61 3.39 -3.10
N GLY A 51 -1.71 2.90 -1.86
CA GLY A 51 -1.48 3.70 -0.66
C GLY A 51 -0.05 4.28 -0.61
N HIS A 52 0.97 3.48 -0.92
CA HIS A 52 2.36 3.90 -0.96
C HIS A 52 2.57 5.02 -2.00
N ARG A 53 2.02 4.88 -3.20
CA ARG A 53 2.10 5.91 -4.26
C ARG A 53 1.50 7.24 -3.82
N LEU A 54 0.29 7.21 -3.27
CA LEU A 54 -0.41 8.41 -2.80
C LEU A 54 0.32 9.06 -1.60
N LEU A 55 0.81 8.24 -0.67
CA LEU A 55 1.54 8.71 0.50
C LEU A 55 2.87 9.36 0.10
N THR A 56 3.67 8.72 -0.76
CA THR A 56 4.94 9.28 -1.24
C THR A 56 4.71 10.59 -1.99
N ARG A 57 3.65 10.68 -2.81
CA ARG A 57 3.30 11.94 -3.49
C ARG A 57 2.91 13.03 -2.50
N LEU A 58 2.08 12.72 -1.50
CA LEU A 58 1.71 13.64 -0.43
C LEU A 58 2.93 14.13 0.35
N GLN A 59 3.88 13.23 0.66
CA GLN A 59 5.12 13.56 1.37
C GLN A 59 6.04 14.50 0.56
N ALA A 60 5.95 14.48 -0.77
CA ALA A 60 6.70 15.38 -1.64
C ALA A 60 6.04 16.77 -1.76
N GLU A 61 4.72 16.87 -1.56
CA GLU A 61 3.95 18.11 -1.75
C GLU A 61 3.81 18.94 -0.47
N THR A 62 3.91 18.32 0.71
CA THR A 62 3.70 19.02 1.98
C THR A 62 4.54 18.44 3.11
N THR A 63 4.45 19.06 4.28
CA THR A 63 5.08 18.58 5.52
C THR A 63 4.02 18.27 6.57
N PRO A 64 4.32 17.41 7.57
CA PRO A 64 3.40 17.13 8.66
C PRO A 64 2.94 18.39 9.40
N ASN A 65 3.82 19.38 9.54
CA ASN A 65 3.54 20.63 10.27
C ASN A 65 2.42 21.44 9.61
N VAL A 66 2.38 21.48 8.27
CA VAL A 66 1.29 22.13 7.51
C VAL A 66 -0.04 21.42 7.76
N LEU A 67 0.00 20.11 8.06
CA LEU A 67 -1.17 19.31 8.42
C LEU A 67 -1.47 19.32 9.94
N GLY A 68 -0.79 20.17 10.72
CA GLY A 68 -1.01 20.32 12.16
C GLY A 68 -0.44 19.18 13.01
N ALA A 69 0.52 18.42 12.50
CA ALA A 69 1.11 17.28 13.20
C ALA A 69 2.64 17.38 13.26
N LYS A 70 3.24 16.88 14.35
CA LYS A 70 4.71 16.92 14.54
C LYS A 70 5.47 15.89 13.69
N SER A 71 4.79 14.88 13.14
CA SER A 71 5.41 13.86 12.29
C SER A 71 4.40 13.16 11.38
N TRP A 72 4.87 12.57 10.27
CA TRP A 72 4.02 11.75 9.38
C TRP A 72 3.38 10.57 10.13
N ARG A 73 4.09 10.02 11.12
CA ARG A 73 3.56 8.95 11.97
C ARG A 73 2.32 9.42 12.72
N ASP A 74 2.32 10.64 13.26
CA ASP A 74 1.17 11.22 13.95
C ASP A 74 0.02 11.54 12.98
N VAL A 75 0.35 12.06 11.78
CA VAL A 75 -0.65 12.30 10.71
C VAL A 75 -1.44 11.01 10.44
N LEU A 76 -0.73 9.89 10.19
CA LEU A 76 -1.37 8.62 9.86
C LEU A 76 -2.05 7.99 11.07
N ALA A 77 -1.43 7.99 12.25
CA ALA A 77 -2.00 7.43 13.46
C ALA A 77 -3.36 8.07 13.79
N ILE A 78 -3.44 9.41 13.71
CA ILE A 78 -4.68 10.15 13.97
C ILE A 78 -5.70 9.93 12.85
N ARG A 79 -5.31 10.16 11.58
CA ARG A 79 -6.26 10.13 10.45
C ARG A 79 -6.79 8.74 10.14
N TRP A 80 -5.97 7.71 10.30
CA TRP A 80 -6.34 6.32 10.01
C TRP A 80 -6.74 5.54 11.26
N ARG A 81 -6.66 6.15 12.45
CA ARG A 81 -7.00 5.52 13.74
C ARG A 81 -6.21 4.24 13.98
N ILE A 82 -4.90 4.30 13.74
CA ILE A 82 -3.97 3.19 13.92
C ILE A 82 -2.91 3.53 14.97
N SER A 83 -2.23 2.51 15.48
CA SER A 83 -1.12 2.74 16.41
C SER A 83 0.03 3.48 15.71
N PRO A 84 0.85 4.25 16.45
CA PRO A 84 2.06 4.85 15.91
C PRO A 84 3.04 3.82 15.32
N SER A 85 3.07 2.60 15.88
CA SER A 85 3.89 1.49 15.35
C SER A 85 3.42 1.07 13.96
N GLU A 86 2.11 0.87 13.79
CA GLU A 86 1.53 0.53 12.48
C GLU A 86 1.69 1.66 11.46
N ALA A 87 1.55 2.91 11.89
CA ALA A 87 1.82 4.07 11.05
C ALA A 87 3.29 4.11 10.59
N GLY A 88 4.22 3.83 11.51
CA GLY A 88 5.65 3.71 11.21
C GLY A 88 5.93 2.62 10.19
N ARG A 89 5.37 1.42 10.39
CA ARG A 89 5.52 0.30 9.46
C ARG A 89 5.06 0.66 8.05
N ARG A 90 3.89 1.29 7.91
CA ARG A 90 3.37 1.70 6.58
C ARG A 90 4.21 2.79 5.91
N LEU A 91 4.83 3.68 6.69
CA LEU A 91 5.77 4.67 6.18
C LEU A 91 7.07 4.03 5.69
N GLU A 92 7.58 3.04 6.42
CA GLU A 92 8.77 2.27 6.02
C GLU A 92 8.49 1.44 4.75
N GLU A 93 7.36 0.74 4.69
CA GLU A 93 6.91 0.03 3.49
C GLU A 93 6.82 0.98 2.28
N ALA A 94 6.22 2.16 2.45
CA ALA A 94 6.13 3.15 1.37
C ALA A 94 7.52 3.65 0.92
N ALA A 95 8.44 3.90 1.85
CA ALA A 95 9.80 4.33 1.53
C ALA A 95 10.59 3.26 0.76
N LEU A 96 10.32 1.98 1.01
CA LEU A 96 11.00 0.87 0.36
C LEU A 96 10.40 0.51 -1.01
N LEU A 97 9.07 0.57 -1.14
CA LEU A 97 8.33 -0.02 -2.26
C LEU A 97 7.70 0.99 -3.21
N ALA A 98 7.52 2.26 -2.82
CA ALA A 98 7.02 3.27 -3.74
C ALA A 98 8.09 3.69 -4.76
N SER A 99 7.63 4.11 -5.95
CA SER A 99 8.47 4.81 -6.91
C SER A 99 9.05 6.08 -6.27
N ARG A 100 10.35 6.30 -6.44
CA ARG A 100 11.05 7.47 -5.91
C ARG A 100 11.17 8.54 -7.00
N GLN A 101 11.64 9.72 -6.62
CA GLN A 101 11.90 10.82 -7.55
C GLN A 101 13.30 11.39 -7.32
N THR A 102 13.99 11.74 -8.40
CA THR A 102 15.23 12.53 -8.35
C THR A 102 14.94 13.96 -7.87
N LEU A 103 15.99 14.73 -7.57
CA LEU A 103 15.88 16.15 -7.21
C LEU A 103 15.15 16.98 -8.28
N ILE A 104 15.26 16.58 -9.55
CA ILE A 104 14.60 17.22 -10.70
C ILE A 104 13.25 16.57 -11.06
N GLY A 105 12.75 15.65 -10.22
CA GLY A 105 11.44 15.03 -10.39
C GLY A 105 11.37 13.82 -11.33
N ALA A 106 12.49 13.42 -11.95
CA ALA A 106 12.53 12.21 -12.78
C ALA A 106 12.28 10.96 -11.91
N PRO A 107 11.49 9.97 -12.38
CA PRO A 107 11.17 8.77 -11.61
C PRO A 107 12.41 7.90 -11.40
N LEU A 108 12.47 7.28 -10.22
CA LEU A 108 13.48 6.30 -9.82
C LEU A 108 12.80 5.03 -9.34
N ASP A 109 13.48 3.90 -9.56
CA ASP A 109 13.00 2.62 -9.07
C ASP A 109 12.88 2.61 -7.54
N PRO A 110 11.92 1.82 -7.00
CA PRO A 110 11.84 1.52 -5.58
C PRO A 110 13.18 1.01 -5.03
N VAL A 111 13.38 1.10 -3.72
CA VAL A 111 14.58 0.55 -3.06
C VAL A 111 14.62 -0.98 -3.22
N LEU A 112 13.46 -1.62 -3.15
CA LEU A 112 13.31 -3.07 -3.35
C LEU A 112 12.41 -3.34 -4.58
N PRO A 113 12.95 -3.22 -5.81
CA PRO A 113 12.14 -3.26 -7.04
C PRO A 113 11.43 -4.61 -7.24
N CYS A 114 12.13 -5.73 -6.98
CA CYS A 114 11.51 -7.07 -7.09
C CYS A 114 10.37 -7.27 -6.08
N THR A 115 10.54 -6.78 -4.85
CA THR A 115 9.50 -6.83 -3.81
C THR A 115 8.31 -5.96 -4.20
N ALA A 116 8.54 -4.77 -4.75
CA ALA A 116 7.48 -3.88 -5.21
C ALA A 116 6.67 -4.51 -6.36
N ILE A 117 7.34 -5.15 -7.33
CA ILE A 117 6.69 -5.88 -8.43
C ILE A 117 5.84 -7.04 -7.88
N ALA A 118 6.42 -7.86 -7.00
CA ALA A 118 5.71 -8.98 -6.39
C ALA A 118 4.45 -8.51 -5.63
N GLN A 119 4.54 -7.42 -4.86
CA GLN A 119 3.37 -6.88 -4.15
C GLN A 119 2.32 -6.32 -5.14
N SER A 120 2.76 -5.67 -6.23
CA SER A 120 1.85 -5.14 -7.25
C SER A 120 1.07 -6.22 -8.01
N HIS A 121 1.62 -7.44 -8.07
CA HIS A 121 0.92 -8.60 -8.61
C HIS A 121 0.08 -9.34 -7.56
N GLY A 122 0.15 -8.95 -6.28
CA GLY A 122 -0.60 -9.56 -5.20
C GLY A 122 -0.05 -10.90 -4.71
N VAL A 123 1.18 -11.26 -5.07
CA VAL A 123 1.78 -12.55 -4.69
C VAL A 123 2.47 -12.52 -3.33
N ILE A 124 2.63 -11.34 -2.72
CA ILE A 124 3.20 -11.18 -1.39
C ILE A 124 2.39 -10.22 -0.52
N ASN A 125 2.20 -10.59 0.74
CA ASN A 125 1.55 -9.76 1.74
C ASN A 125 2.58 -8.93 2.53
N ARG A 126 2.10 -8.16 3.52
CA ARG A 126 2.94 -7.31 4.36
C ARG A 126 3.98 -8.06 5.20
N GLU A 127 3.69 -9.30 5.59
CA GLU A 127 4.62 -10.11 6.36
C GLU A 127 5.82 -10.51 5.49
N HIS A 128 5.57 -10.98 4.27
CA HIS A 128 6.61 -11.23 3.28
C HIS A 128 7.45 -9.97 3.01
N VAL A 129 6.80 -8.82 2.83
CA VAL A 129 7.50 -7.53 2.65
C VAL A 129 8.43 -7.24 3.82
N HIS A 130 7.97 -7.42 5.07
CA HIS A 130 8.78 -7.19 6.25
C HIS A 130 10.00 -8.12 6.31
N VAL A 131 9.80 -9.42 6.09
CA VAL A 131 10.88 -10.42 6.10
C VAL A 131 11.91 -10.12 5.00
N LEU A 132 11.45 -9.81 3.79
CA LEU A 132 12.32 -9.47 2.66
C LEU A 132 13.10 -8.18 2.93
N ALA A 133 12.46 -7.13 3.45
CA ALA A 133 13.14 -5.89 3.80
C ALA A 133 14.23 -6.12 4.85
N LYS A 134 13.95 -6.93 5.87
CA LYS A 134 14.91 -7.31 6.92
C LYS A 134 16.07 -8.17 6.39
N ALA A 135 15.81 -9.04 5.42
CA ALA A 135 16.84 -9.83 4.78
C ALA A 135 17.76 -8.93 3.93
N MET A 136 17.17 -8.07 3.11
CA MET A 136 17.91 -7.18 2.21
C MET A 136 18.76 -6.15 2.96
N SER A 137 18.33 -5.67 4.13
CA SER A 137 19.12 -4.73 4.94
C SER A 137 20.40 -5.33 5.54
N ARG A 138 20.54 -6.67 5.54
CA ARG A 138 21.74 -7.37 6.00
C ARG A 138 22.75 -7.62 4.89
N ILE A 139 22.36 -7.40 3.63
CA ILE A 139 23.23 -7.56 2.48
C ILE A 139 24.00 -6.24 2.32
N PRO A 140 25.34 -6.25 2.36
CA PRO A 140 26.12 -5.06 2.10
C PRO A 140 25.79 -4.48 0.71
N PRO A 141 25.82 -3.14 0.54
CA PRO A 141 25.66 -2.55 -0.77
C PRO A 141 26.71 -3.13 -1.72
N ALA A 142 26.29 -3.48 -2.94
CA ALA A 142 27.21 -3.93 -3.97
C ALA A 142 28.27 -2.83 -4.20
N VAL A 143 29.54 -3.24 -4.17
CA VAL A 143 30.71 -2.39 -4.46
C VAL A 143 30.78 -2.10 -5.94
#